data_AF-X7F8Y6-F1
#
_entry.id   AF-X7F8Y6-F1
#
_cell.length_a   1.000
_cell.length_b   1.000
_cell.length_c   1.000
_cell.angle_alpha   90.00
_cell.angle_beta   90.00
_cell.angle_gamma   90.00
#
_symmetry.space_group_name_H-M   'P 1'
#
loop_
_entity.id
_entity.type
_entity.pdbx_description
1 polymer ?
#
loop_
_entity_poly.entity_id
_entity_poly.type
_entity_poly.pdbx_seq_one_letter_code
_entity_poly.pdbx_strand_id
1 'polypeptide(L)'
;MRGAGMILGVALAVFGAAVPAFGSPYLMGVVFQVAMWIALAQSWSMLSATTGYLSLGHAVFYGVGAYVCVLLTGTIPFELALLAAAAAAALFAALVGMPVLRVRGPYFVILTYGLSELVRHVVMRIESALGSFGRMIFDVPATEVLLWWMVGLAVLATLGAYAIRHSRFGAGLAAIREDEVAAETVGVPVTRLKLLAFIASAAIPGAVGGLALLRTSYFEPAQAFDPVISFTIVTMALVGGTETVRGPILGAVGFALLSELLWSSLPQLYMIVLGVTLIAFILFVPRGLSGLVGRIGRAG
;
A
#
# COMPACT_ATOMS: atom_id res chain seq x y z
N MET A 1 -14.66 1.21 21.80
CA MET A 1 -14.41 1.28 20.34
C MET A 1 -13.63 0.07 19.77
N ARG A 2 -13.46 -1.05 20.52
CA ARG A 2 -12.66 -2.24 20.13
C ARG A 2 -13.24 -3.11 18.98
N GLY A 3 -14.40 -2.75 18.41
CA GLY A 3 -15.00 -3.47 17.28
C GLY A 3 -14.88 -2.74 15.94
N ALA A 4 -14.47 -1.47 15.94
CA ALA A 4 -14.58 -0.62 14.76
C ALA A 4 -13.74 -1.06 13.55
N GLY A 5 -12.54 -1.61 13.78
CA GLY A 5 -11.69 -2.13 12.71
C GLY A 5 -12.17 -3.47 12.16
N MET A 6 -12.67 -4.34 13.03
CA MET A 6 -13.23 -5.64 12.63
C MET A 6 -14.52 -5.47 11.82
N ILE A 7 -15.41 -4.57 12.26
CA ILE A 7 -16.64 -4.23 11.54
C ILE A 7 -16.31 -3.64 10.15
N LEU A 8 -15.26 -2.82 10.04
CA LEU A 8 -14.86 -2.22 8.78
C LEU A 8 -14.24 -3.24 7.82
N GLY A 9 -13.40 -4.15 8.32
CA GLY A 9 -12.89 -5.27 7.54
C GLY A 9 -14.00 -6.18 7.04
N VAL A 10 -14.98 -6.49 7.89
CA VAL A 10 -16.16 -7.28 7.50
C VAL A 10 -17.01 -6.53 6.47
N ALA A 11 -17.23 -5.22 6.63
CA ALA A 11 -17.98 -4.43 5.66
C ALA A 11 -17.29 -4.40 4.29
N LEU A 12 -15.96 -4.26 4.25
CA LEU A 12 -15.17 -4.34 3.01
C LEU A 12 -15.26 -5.73 2.36
N ALA A 13 -15.18 -6.79 3.17
CA ALA A 13 -15.32 -8.16 2.69
C ALA A 13 -16.70 -8.41 2.09
N VAL A 14 -17.76 -7.99 2.77
CA VAL A 14 -19.15 -8.15 2.30
C VAL A 14 -19.40 -7.33 1.04
N PHE A 15 -18.93 -6.08 1.00
CA PHE A 15 -19.08 -5.24 -0.19
C PHE A 15 -18.33 -5.82 -1.40
N GLY A 16 -17.07 -6.21 -1.22
CA GLY A 16 -16.28 -6.81 -2.29
C GLY A 16 -16.85 -8.15 -2.78
N ALA A 17 -17.43 -8.95 -1.88
CA ALA A 17 -18.08 -10.21 -2.20
C ALA A 17 -19.39 -10.04 -2.99
N ALA A 18 -20.11 -8.95 -2.78
CA ALA A 18 -21.38 -8.68 -3.47
C ALA A 18 -21.16 -8.21 -4.92
N VAL A 19 -20.00 -7.62 -5.23
CA VAL A 19 -19.74 -7.00 -6.55
C VAL A 19 -19.70 -8.01 -7.69
N PRO A 20 -19.03 -9.17 -7.60
CA PRO A 20 -19.08 -10.19 -8.66
C PRO A 20 -20.48 -10.74 -8.94
N ALA A 21 -21.35 -10.79 -7.93
CA ALA A 21 -22.69 -11.37 -8.08
C ALA A 21 -23.70 -10.41 -8.74
N PHE A 22 -23.46 -9.09 -8.66
CA PHE A 22 -24.46 -8.08 -9.07
C PHE A 22 -23.88 -6.91 -9.90
N GLY A 23 -22.56 -6.85 -10.10
CA GLY A 23 -21.86 -5.74 -10.74
C GLY A 23 -21.48 -5.99 -12.19
N SER A 24 -21.27 -4.92 -12.95
CA SER A 24 -20.73 -4.99 -14.31
C SER A 24 -19.21 -5.22 -14.31
N PRO A 25 -18.61 -5.71 -15.42
CA PRO A 25 -17.15 -5.84 -15.54
C PRO A 25 -16.38 -4.54 -15.27
N TYR A 26 -16.98 -3.40 -15.59
CA TYR A 26 -16.46 -2.08 -15.26
C TYR A 26 -16.41 -1.86 -13.74
N LEU A 27 -17.52 -2.09 -13.04
CA LEU A 27 -17.56 -1.97 -11.58
C LEU A 27 -16.57 -2.90 -10.89
N MET A 28 -16.36 -4.11 -11.42
CA MET A 28 -15.32 -5.01 -10.89
C MET A 28 -13.92 -4.41 -11.01
N GLY A 29 -13.62 -3.72 -12.13
CA GLY A 29 -12.35 -3.00 -12.30
C GLY A 29 -12.18 -1.87 -11.29
N VAL A 30 -13.23 -1.05 -11.10
CA VAL A 30 -13.21 0.06 -10.13
C VAL A 30 -13.01 -0.47 -8.71
N VAL A 31 -13.75 -1.50 -8.31
CA VAL A 31 -13.65 -2.09 -6.96
C VAL A 31 -12.30 -2.77 -6.76
N PHE A 32 -11.75 -3.43 -7.78
CA PHE A 32 -10.38 -3.96 -7.74
C PHE A 32 -9.37 -2.85 -7.44
N GLN A 33 -9.47 -1.73 -8.14
CA GLN A 33 -8.57 -0.59 -7.97
C GLN A 33 -8.71 0.06 -6.59
N VAL A 34 -9.93 0.24 -6.11
CA VAL A 34 -10.21 0.75 -4.76
C VAL A 34 -9.64 -0.20 -3.70
N ALA A 35 -9.87 -1.51 -3.82
CA ALA A 35 -9.34 -2.52 -2.88
C ALA A 35 -7.80 -2.53 -2.88
N MET A 36 -7.18 -2.47 -4.05
CA MET A 36 -5.73 -2.35 -4.20
C MET A 36 -5.19 -1.14 -3.43
N TRP A 37 -5.77 0.05 -3.63
CA TRP A 37 -5.33 1.26 -2.93
C TRP A 37 -5.57 1.20 -1.42
N ILE A 38 -6.67 0.59 -0.97
CA ILE A 38 -6.91 0.34 0.46
C ILE A 38 -5.81 -0.55 1.03
N ALA A 39 -5.50 -1.67 0.37
CA ALA A 39 -4.48 -2.61 0.84
C ALA A 39 -3.11 -1.94 1.00
N LEU A 40 -2.71 -1.14 0.01
CA LEU A 40 -1.44 -0.41 0.01
C LEU A 40 -1.40 0.72 1.04
N ALA A 41 -2.47 1.51 1.16
CA ALA A 41 -2.56 2.58 2.16
C ALA A 41 -2.57 2.04 3.59
N GLN A 42 -3.26 0.93 3.82
CA GLN A 42 -3.27 0.25 5.12
C GLN A 42 -1.92 -0.38 5.44
N SER A 43 -1.27 -1.05 4.49
CA SER A 43 0.07 -1.61 4.70
C SER A 43 1.08 -0.52 5.07
N TRP A 44 1.03 0.62 4.38
CA TRP A 44 1.86 1.77 4.69
C TRP A 44 1.61 2.33 6.10
N SER A 45 0.34 2.34 6.53
CA SER A 45 -0.02 2.79 7.88
C SER A 45 0.52 1.89 8.98
N MET A 46 0.77 0.60 8.70
CA MET A 46 1.33 -0.35 9.68
C MET A 46 2.70 0.11 10.19
N LEU A 47 3.54 0.63 9.30
CA LEU A 47 4.81 1.25 9.66
C LEU A 47 4.62 2.74 9.96
N SER A 48 4.31 3.52 8.92
CA SER A 48 4.55 4.95 8.93
C SER A 48 3.64 5.71 9.89
N ALA A 49 2.37 5.28 10.01
CA ALA A 49 1.42 5.92 10.92
C ALA A 49 1.71 5.60 12.40
N THR A 50 2.36 4.47 12.68
CA THR A 50 2.64 4.04 14.06
C THR A 50 4.01 4.52 14.54
N THR A 51 5.03 4.55 13.67
CA THR A 51 6.40 4.98 14.02
C THR A 51 6.68 6.45 13.74
N GLY A 52 5.85 7.14 12.95
CA GLY A 52 6.10 8.51 12.50
C GLY A 52 7.11 8.63 11.35
N TYR A 53 7.65 7.50 10.85
CA TYR A 53 8.56 7.50 9.71
C TYR A 53 7.78 7.61 8.41
N LEU A 54 8.09 8.58 7.57
CA LEU A 54 7.48 8.73 6.25
C LEU A 54 8.28 7.90 5.22
N SER A 55 7.84 6.67 4.93
CA SER A 55 8.50 5.83 3.91
C SER A 55 7.94 6.06 2.52
N LEU A 56 8.83 6.32 1.55
CA LEU A 56 8.52 6.31 0.11
C LEU A 56 9.00 5.03 -0.60
N GLY A 57 9.29 3.96 0.16
CA GLY A 57 9.84 2.71 -0.38
C GLY A 57 8.81 1.67 -0.84
N HIS A 58 7.51 1.93 -0.69
CA HIS A 58 6.47 0.92 -0.95
C HIS A 58 6.38 0.47 -2.41
N ALA A 59 6.70 1.36 -3.35
CA ALA A 59 6.84 1.05 -4.78
C ALA A 59 7.85 -0.08 -5.04
N VAL A 60 8.93 -0.15 -4.25
CA VAL A 60 9.91 -1.25 -4.37
C VAL A 60 9.28 -2.58 -4.01
N PHE A 61 8.55 -2.64 -2.90
CA PHE A 61 7.91 -3.89 -2.46
C PHE A 61 6.83 -4.34 -3.44
N TYR A 62 6.03 -3.39 -3.94
CA TYR A 62 5.07 -3.63 -5.01
C TYR A 62 5.76 -4.19 -6.27
N GLY A 63 6.81 -3.53 -6.75
CA GLY A 63 7.56 -3.96 -7.93
C GLY A 63 8.27 -5.30 -7.76
N VAL A 64 8.91 -5.56 -6.60
CA VAL A 64 9.53 -6.85 -6.28
C VAL A 64 8.50 -7.97 -6.34
N GLY A 65 7.31 -7.74 -5.78
CA GLY A 65 6.22 -8.69 -5.84
C GLY A 65 5.72 -8.96 -7.26
N ALA A 66 5.53 -7.90 -8.06
CA ALA A 66 5.20 -8.03 -9.48
C ALA A 66 6.28 -8.82 -10.25
N TYR A 67 7.55 -8.51 -10.01
CA TYR A 67 8.67 -9.17 -10.68
C TYR A 67 8.78 -10.66 -10.32
N VAL A 68 8.62 -11.01 -9.05
CA VAL A 68 8.61 -12.42 -8.63
C VAL A 68 7.39 -13.14 -9.22
N CYS A 69 6.24 -12.50 -9.25
CA CYS A 69 5.04 -13.08 -9.84
C CYS A 69 5.20 -13.33 -11.34
N VAL A 70 5.75 -12.38 -12.13
CA VAL A 70 5.93 -12.59 -13.58
C VAL A 70 6.88 -13.74 -13.89
N LEU A 71 7.90 -13.95 -13.05
CA LEU A 71 8.86 -15.04 -13.23
C LEU A 71 8.30 -16.41 -12.87
N LEU A 72 7.34 -16.46 -11.94
CA LEU A 72 6.75 -17.71 -11.45
C LEU A 72 5.44 -18.07 -12.17
N THR A 73 4.75 -17.10 -12.77
CA THR A 73 3.52 -17.35 -13.51
C THR A 73 3.79 -18.28 -14.69
N GLY A 74 2.97 -19.33 -14.84
CA GLY A 74 3.17 -20.38 -15.84
C GLY A 74 4.06 -21.54 -15.39
N THR A 75 4.71 -21.45 -14.22
CA THR A 75 5.48 -22.56 -13.64
C THR A 75 4.80 -23.20 -12.42
N ILE A 76 4.13 -22.38 -11.61
CA ILE A 76 3.43 -22.79 -10.40
C ILE A 76 2.03 -22.15 -10.35
N PRO A 77 1.09 -22.70 -9.56
CA PRO A 77 -0.19 -22.06 -9.30
C PRO A 77 -0.05 -20.62 -8.81
N PHE A 78 -0.93 -19.73 -9.27
CA PHE A 78 -0.82 -18.30 -9.02
C PHE A 78 -0.90 -17.95 -7.53
N GLU A 79 -1.58 -18.76 -6.72
CA GLU A 79 -1.68 -18.60 -5.26
C GLU A 79 -0.31 -18.75 -4.60
N LEU A 80 0.49 -19.72 -5.05
CA LEU A 80 1.85 -19.92 -4.59
C LEU A 80 2.78 -18.83 -5.10
N ALA A 81 2.59 -18.37 -6.34
CA ALA A 81 3.31 -17.20 -6.87
C ALA A 81 3.04 -15.93 -6.05
N LEU A 82 1.79 -15.74 -5.60
CA LEU A 82 1.39 -14.61 -4.75
C LEU A 82 2.03 -14.68 -3.36
N LEU A 83 2.07 -15.86 -2.75
CA LEU A 83 2.77 -16.08 -1.48
C LEU A 83 4.28 -15.86 -1.62
N ALA A 84 4.88 -16.33 -2.71
CA ALA A 84 6.29 -16.09 -3.02
C ALA A 84 6.58 -14.60 -3.23
N ALA A 85 5.69 -13.87 -3.91
CA ALA A 85 5.79 -12.42 -4.10
C ALA A 85 5.76 -11.67 -2.76
N ALA A 86 4.84 -12.02 -1.86
CA ALA A 86 4.77 -11.44 -0.52
C ALA A 86 6.02 -11.76 0.31
N ALA A 87 6.48 -13.01 0.28
CA ALA A 87 7.67 -13.46 0.99
C ALA A 87 8.95 -12.80 0.47
N ALA A 88 9.08 -12.63 -0.84
CA ALA A 88 10.23 -11.96 -1.45
C ALA A 88 10.28 -10.48 -1.08
N ALA A 89 9.14 -9.78 -1.09
CA ALA A 89 9.06 -8.39 -0.64
C ALA A 89 9.40 -8.25 0.86
N ALA A 90 8.90 -9.17 1.70
CA ALA A 90 9.22 -9.22 3.13
C ALA A 90 10.71 -9.50 3.39
N LEU A 91 11.31 -10.42 2.63
CA LEU A 91 12.74 -10.73 2.71
C LEU A 91 13.59 -9.53 2.25
N PHE A 92 13.22 -8.90 1.14
CA PHE A 92 13.88 -7.69 0.66
C PHE A 92 13.81 -6.56 1.70
N ALA A 93 12.64 -6.39 2.34
CA ALA A 93 12.47 -5.45 3.44
C ALA A 93 13.33 -5.80 4.66
N ALA A 94 13.49 -7.08 5.01
CA ALA A 94 14.36 -7.50 6.10
C ALA A 94 15.83 -7.16 5.82
N LEU A 95 16.29 -7.41 4.58
CA LEU A 95 17.66 -7.14 4.14
C LEU A 95 17.97 -5.64 4.13
N VAL A 96 17.09 -4.85 3.51
CA VAL A 96 17.31 -3.41 3.30
C VAL A 96 16.88 -2.58 4.52
N GLY A 97 15.97 -3.09 5.34
CA GLY A 97 15.48 -2.40 6.53
C GLY A 97 16.58 -2.15 7.55
N MET A 98 17.54 -3.07 7.71
CA MET A 98 18.65 -2.91 8.66
C MET A 98 19.50 -1.65 8.45
N PRO A 99 19.99 -1.34 7.23
CA PRO A 99 20.69 -0.08 6.98
C PRO A 99 19.74 1.12 6.89
N VAL A 100 18.56 0.96 6.25
CA VAL A 100 17.66 2.10 5.96
C VAL A 100 17.01 2.67 7.21
N LEU A 101 16.63 1.83 8.18
CA LEU A 101 15.98 2.26 9.42
C LEU A 101 16.94 2.90 10.44
N ARG A 102 18.23 3.05 10.10
CA ARG A 102 19.20 3.82 10.92
C ARG A 102 19.09 5.32 10.68
N VAL A 103 18.51 5.74 9.55
CA VAL A 103 18.36 7.15 9.17
C VAL A 103 17.00 7.67 9.64
N ARG A 104 16.97 8.92 10.13
CA ARG A 104 15.78 9.53 10.75
C ARG A 104 15.31 10.77 10.00
N GLY A 105 14.05 11.14 10.24
CA GLY A 105 13.47 12.40 9.78
C GLY A 105 13.40 12.52 8.24
N PRO A 106 13.60 13.73 7.69
CA PRO A 106 13.52 13.95 6.24
C PRO A 106 14.50 13.10 5.43
N TYR A 107 15.66 12.76 6.00
CA TYR A 107 16.66 11.93 5.33
C TYR A 107 16.16 10.50 5.07
N PHE A 108 15.29 9.97 5.91
CA PHE A 108 14.66 8.66 5.69
C PHE A 108 13.76 8.66 4.44
N VAL A 109 13.04 9.77 4.24
CA VAL A 109 12.19 9.99 3.05
C VAL A 109 13.04 9.99 1.79
N ILE A 110 14.12 10.78 1.79
CA ILE A 110 15.08 10.88 0.68
C ILE A 110 15.72 9.51 0.40
N LEU A 111 16.14 8.80 1.44
CA LEU A 111 16.78 7.50 1.31
C LEU A 111 15.83 6.44 0.74
N THR A 112 14.59 6.39 1.20
CA THR A 112 13.61 5.41 0.70
C THR A 112 13.12 5.71 -0.71
N TYR A 113 13.04 7.01 -1.08
CA TYR A 113 12.83 7.40 -2.47
C TYR A 113 14.02 7.03 -3.36
N GLY A 114 15.25 7.33 -2.93
CA GLY A 114 16.47 6.96 -3.63
C GLY A 114 16.62 5.43 -3.81
N LEU A 115 16.24 4.65 -2.81
CA LEU A 115 16.15 3.19 -2.91
C LEU A 115 15.15 2.76 -3.99
N SER A 116 14.01 3.45 -4.09
CA SER A 116 12.99 3.15 -5.10
C SER A 116 13.51 3.37 -6.52
N GLU A 117 14.15 4.52 -6.75
CA GLU A 117 14.78 4.82 -8.04
C GLU A 117 15.94 3.88 -8.36
N LEU A 118 16.77 3.55 -7.36
CA LEU A 118 17.88 2.61 -7.54
C LEU A 118 17.38 1.24 -7.99
N VAL A 119 16.40 0.67 -7.28
CA VAL A 119 15.88 -0.67 -7.62
C VAL A 119 15.20 -0.65 -8.98
N ARG A 120 14.42 0.40 -9.30
CA ARG A 120 13.81 0.57 -10.62
C ARG A 120 14.85 0.50 -11.73
N HIS A 121 15.92 1.28 -11.65
CA HIS A 121 16.97 1.30 -12.66
C HIS A 121 17.79 0.00 -12.72
N VAL A 122 18.03 -0.65 -11.58
CA VAL A 122 18.69 -1.96 -11.53
C VAL A 122 17.86 -3.00 -12.29
N VAL A 123 16.55 -3.09 -12.02
CA VAL A 123 15.67 -4.06 -12.71
C VAL A 123 15.55 -3.72 -14.19
N MET A 124 15.40 -2.44 -14.55
CA MET A 124 15.39 -2.02 -15.95
C MET A 124 16.69 -2.41 -16.68
N ARG A 125 17.85 -2.27 -16.02
CA ARG A 125 19.14 -2.69 -16.59
C ARG A 125 19.23 -4.19 -16.75
N ILE A 126 18.73 -4.97 -15.79
CA ILE A 126 18.69 -6.43 -15.85
C ILE A 126 17.81 -6.89 -17.03
N GLU A 127 16.59 -6.37 -17.14
CA GLU A 127 15.65 -6.75 -18.21
C GLU A 127 16.18 -6.32 -19.59
N SER A 128 16.77 -5.12 -19.71
CA SER A 128 17.44 -4.68 -20.92
C SER A 128 18.60 -5.58 -21.32
N ALA A 129 19.39 -6.09 -20.36
CA ALA A 129 20.47 -7.05 -20.63
C ALA A 129 19.94 -8.43 -21.07
N LEU A 130 18.74 -8.80 -20.62
CA LEU A 130 18.02 -10.01 -21.04
C LEU A 130 17.31 -9.83 -22.40
N GLY A 131 17.36 -8.64 -23.00
CA GLY A 131 16.65 -8.31 -24.24
C GLY A 131 15.13 -8.25 -24.07
N SER A 132 14.62 -8.14 -22.84
CA SER A 132 13.19 -8.01 -22.55
C SER A 132 12.87 -6.57 -22.15
N PHE A 133 11.87 -5.97 -22.80
CA PHE A 133 11.35 -4.64 -22.45
C PHE A 133 9.98 -4.72 -21.76
N GLY A 134 9.43 -5.92 -21.68
CA GLY A 134 8.14 -6.22 -21.08
C GLY A 134 7.80 -7.69 -21.30
N ARG A 135 6.94 -8.23 -20.44
CA ARG A 135 6.55 -9.65 -20.47
C ARG A 135 5.04 -9.74 -20.45
N MET A 136 4.48 -10.34 -21.50
CA MET A 136 3.06 -10.67 -21.54
C MET A 136 2.82 -11.96 -20.78
N ILE A 137 1.74 -12.00 -20.01
CA ILE A 137 1.36 -13.16 -19.22
C ILE A 137 0.18 -13.82 -19.92
N PHE A 138 0.34 -15.09 -20.18
CA PHE A 138 -0.72 -15.96 -20.70
C PHE A 138 -1.18 -16.87 -19.55
N ASP A 139 -2.45 -17.26 -19.56
CA ASP A 139 -3.09 -18.07 -18.52
C ASP A 139 -3.26 -17.34 -17.17
N VAL A 140 -4.14 -16.33 -17.18
CA VAL A 140 -4.47 -15.52 -16.00
C VAL A 140 -5.81 -15.98 -15.41
N PRO A 141 -5.94 -16.08 -14.06
CA PRO A 141 -7.21 -16.39 -13.42
C PRO A 141 -8.33 -15.42 -13.81
N ALA A 142 -9.57 -15.88 -13.71
CA ALA A 142 -10.73 -15.04 -13.97
C ALA A 142 -10.72 -13.75 -13.15
N THR A 143 -11.21 -12.65 -13.73
CA THR A 143 -11.22 -11.32 -13.09
C THR A 143 -11.93 -11.35 -11.73
N GLU A 144 -12.95 -12.17 -11.58
CA GLU A 144 -13.67 -12.41 -10.33
C GLU A 144 -12.71 -12.93 -9.25
N VAL A 145 -11.97 -14.01 -9.54
CA VAL A 145 -10.99 -14.62 -8.63
C VAL A 145 -9.96 -13.59 -8.19
N LEU A 146 -9.39 -12.84 -9.13
CA LEU A 146 -8.42 -11.79 -8.82
C LEU A 146 -9.02 -10.71 -7.89
N LEU A 147 -10.28 -10.34 -8.10
CA LEU A 147 -10.98 -9.39 -7.23
C LEU A 147 -11.16 -9.94 -5.81
N TRP A 148 -11.57 -11.19 -5.64
CA TRP A 148 -11.70 -11.83 -4.31
C TRP A 148 -10.38 -11.81 -3.55
N TRP A 149 -9.27 -12.14 -4.22
CA TRP A 149 -7.94 -12.09 -3.60
C TRP A 149 -7.53 -10.65 -3.25
N MET A 150 -7.83 -9.67 -4.09
CA MET A 150 -7.47 -8.27 -3.82
C MET A 150 -8.26 -7.70 -2.64
N VAL A 151 -9.56 -8.00 -2.57
CA VAL A 151 -10.41 -7.66 -1.42
C VAL A 151 -9.91 -8.37 -0.18
N GLY A 152 -9.53 -9.65 -0.28
CA GLY A 152 -8.92 -10.41 0.80
C GLY A 152 -7.66 -9.75 1.34
N LEU A 153 -6.77 -9.27 0.46
CA LEU A 153 -5.57 -8.51 0.84
C LEU A 153 -5.91 -7.16 1.49
N ALA A 154 -6.92 -6.44 0.99
CA ALA A 154 -7.38 -5.19 1.60
C ALA A 154 -7.92 -5.40 3.02
N VAL A 155 -8.69 -6.47 3.23
CA VAL A 155 -9.20 -6.88 4.54
C VAL A 155 -8.05 -7.29 5.45
N LEU A 156 -7.13 -8.14 4.96
CA LEU A 156 -5.95 -8.57 5.71
C LEU A 156 -5.09 -7.38 6.14
N ALA A 157 -4.85 -6.41 5.25
CA ALA A 157 -4.11 -5.19 5.53
C ALA A 157 -4.81 -4.34 6.61
N THR A 158 -6.13 -4.19 6.50
CA THR A 158 -6.94 -3.45 7.48
C THR A 158 -6.91 -4.11 8.86
N LEU A 159 -7.05 -5.44 8.91
CA LEU A 159 -6.97 -6.20 10.16
C LEU A 159 -5.56 -6.18 10.74
N GLY A 160 -4.53 -6.27 9.90
CA GLY A 160 -3.13 -6.15 10.30
C GLY A 160 -2.82 -4.79 10.90
N ALA A 161 -3.22 -3.70 10.24
CA ALA A 161 -3.09 -2.34 10.75
C ALA A 161 -3.84 -2.13 12.08
N TYR A 162 -5.05 -2.70 12.19
CA TYR A 162 -5.83 -2.69 13.42
C TYR A 162 -5.12 -3.45 14.55
N ALA A 163 -4.67 -4.67 14.29
CA ALA A 163 -4.01 -5.53 15.26
C ALA A 163 -2.70 -4.92 15.76
N ILE A 164 -1.86 -4.39 14.86
CA ILE A 164 -0.62 -3.70 15.22
C ILE A 164 -0.94 -2.53 16.16
N ARG A 165 -1.87 -1.64 15.78
CA ARG A 165 -2.19 -0.44 16.57
C ARG A 165 -2.72 -0.75 17.98
N HIS A 166 -3.43 -1.87 18.16
CA HIS A 166 -4.02 -2.25 19.45
C HIS A 166 -3.22 -3.29 20.24
N SER A 167 -2.00 -3.60 19.79
CA SER A 167 -1.11 -4.56 20.44
C SER A 167 0.00 -3.88 21.24
N ARG A 168 0.68 -4.64 22.11
CA ARG A 168 1.91 -4.19 22.80
C ARG A 168 3.01 -3.79 21.81
N PHE A 169 3.03 -4.43 20.64
CA PHE A 169 3.93 -4.10 19.55
C PHE A 169 3.67 -2.67 19.03
N GLY A 170 2.41 -2.31 18.76
CA GLY A 170 2.04 -0.95 18.36
C GLY A 170 2.27 0.10 19.43
N ALA A 171 2.09 -0.23 20.72
CA ALA A 171 2.44 0.68 21.81
C ALA A 171 3.94 1.01 21.83
N GLY A 172 4.81 0.03 21.54
CA GLY A 172 6.24 0.26 21.38
C GLY A 172 6.57 1.14 20.16
N LEU A 173 5.88 0.95 19.03
CA LEU A 173 6.03 1.82 17.85
C LEU A 173 5.56 3.25 18.13
N ALA A 174 4.48 3.42 18.90
CA ALA A 174 3.98 4.73 19.30
C ALA A 174 4.98 5.46 20.21
N ALA A 175 5.64 4.75 21.14
CA ALA A 175 6.72 5.33 21.93
C ALA A 175 7.89 5.81 21.06
N ILE A 176 8.27 5.04 20.03
CA ILE A 176 9.30 5.43 19.04
C ILE A 176 8.87 6.68 18.26
N ARG A 177 7.58 6.83 17.95
CA ARG A 177 7.03 7.99 17.25
C ARG A 177 7.10 9.28 18.07
N GLU A 178 6.95 9.19 19.40
CA GLU A 178 7.02 10.35 20.29
C GLU A 178 8.48 10.81 20.48
N ASP A 179 9.34 9.92 20.98
CA ASP A 179 10.77 10.17 21.10
C ASP A 179 11.53 8.84 21.08
N GLU A 180 12.25 8.60 19.99
CA GLU A 180 13.01 7.37 19.79
C GLU A 180 14.16 7.21 20.80
N VAL A 181 14.81 8.30 21.23
CA VAL A 181 15.91 8.25 22.20
C VAL A 181 15.35 7.95 23.58
N ALA A 182 14.25 8.59 23.97
CA ALA A 182 13.59 8.30 25.24
C ALA A 182 13.02 6.88 25.28
N ALA A 183 12.46 6.38 24.19
CA ALA A 183 11.96 5.01 24.11
C ALA A 183 13.09 3.98 24.34
N GLU A 184 14.29 4.24 23.81
CA GLU A 184 15.45 3.37 23.98
C GLU A 184 15.94 3.34 25.44
N THR A 185 15.93 4.47 26.16
CA THR A 185 16.37 4.53 27.58
C THR A 185 15.45 3.76 28.52
N VAL A 186 14.16 3.65 28.22
CA VAL A 186 13.19 2.84 28.99
C VAL A 186 13.12 1.38 28.52
N GLY A 187 14.05 0.95 27.66
CA GLY A 187 14.23 -0.46 27.27
C GLY A 187 13.33 -0.94 26.12
N VAL A 188 12.72 -0.04 25.34
CA VAL A 188 12.00 -0.44 24.12
C VAL A 188 13.00 -0.91 23.07
N PRO A 189 12.85 -2.11 22.48
CA PRO A 189 13.78 -2.62 21.47
C PRO A 189 13.54 -1.96 20.11
N VAL A 190 13.93 -0.69 19.98
CA VAL A 190 13.66 0.21 18.85
C VAL A 190 13.96 -0.45 17.50
N THR A 191 15.20 -0.92 17.30
CA THR A 191 15.65 -1.51 16.03
C THR A 191 14.80 -2.72 15.63
N ARG A 192 14.48 -3.60 16.59
CA ARG A 192 13.69 -4.81 16.33
C ARG A 192 12.25 -4.46 15.96
N LEU A 193 11.63 -3.52 16.69
CA LEU A 193 10.25 -3.12 16.42
C LEU A 193 10.11 -2.43 15.05
N LYS A 194 11.02 -1.50 14.72
CA LYS A 194 11.04 -0.85 13.40
C LYS A 194 11.20 -1.85 12.27
N LEU A 195 12.12 -2.81 12.42
CA LEU A 195 12.37 -3.83 11.39
C LEU A 195 11.16 -4.74 11.19
N LEU A 196 10.54 -5.23 12.26
CA LEU A 196 9.33 -6.07 12.16
C LEU A 196 8.16 -5.31 11.53
N ALA A 197 7.98 -4.03 11.88
CA ALA A 197 6.94 -3.18 11.29
C ALA A 197 7.18 -2.97 9.80
N PHE A 198 8.45 -2.76 9.41
CA PHE A 198 8.86 -2.59 8.02
C PHE A 198 8.62 -3.86 7.18
N ILE A 199 8.97 -5.03 7.72
CA ILE A 199 8.73 -6.33 7.08
C ILE A 199 7.22 -6.58 6.90
N ALA A 200 6.43 -6.35 7.96
CA ALA A 200 4.97 -6.54 7.90
C ALA A 200 4.31 -5.57 6.89
N SER A 201 4.79 -4.33 6.83
CA SER A 201 4.35 -3.30 5.89
C SER A 201 4.72 -3.62 4.43
N ALA A 202 5.77 -4.40 4.19
CA ALA A 202 6.29 -4.73 2.86
C ALA A 202 5.64 -5.98 2.22
N ALA A 203 5.22 -6.95 3.04
CA ALA A 203 4.64 -8.19 2.55
C ALA A 203 3.35 -7.97 1.72
N ILE A 204 2.49 -7.05 2.18
CA ILE A 204 1.21 -6.75 1.52
C ILE A 204 1.42 -6.12 0.14
N PRO A 205 2.22 -5.04 -0.03
CA PRO A 205 2.53 -4.51 -1.35
C PRO A 205 3.11 -5.55 -2.31
N GLY A 206 3.94 -6.48 -1.82
CA GLY A 206 4.45 -7.59 -2.63
C GLY A 206 3.34 -8.45 -3.22
N ALA A 207 2.39 -8.89 -2.40
CA ALA A 207 1.22 -9.61 -2.90
C ALA A 207 0.37 -8.74 -3.86
N VAL A 208 0.10 -7.49 -3.47
CA VAL A 208 -0.71 -6.57 -4.28
C VAL A 208 -0.09 -6.33 -5.66
N GLY A 209 1.23 -6.19 -5.75
CA GLY A 209 1.95 -6.04 -7.02
C GLY A 209 1.85 -7.24 -7.93
N GLY A 210 1.98 -8.45 -7.38
CA GLY A 210 1.76 -9.68 -8.14
C GLY A 210 0.33 -9.79 -8.67
N LEU A 211 -0.66 -9.48 -7.85
CA LEU A 211 -2.07 -9.59 -8.23
C LEU A 211 -2.50 -8.52 -9.24
N ALA A 212 -2.01 -7.29 -9.09
CA ALA A 212 -2.24 -6.20 -10.05
C ALA A 212 -1.59 -6.49 -11.41
N LEU A 213 -0.41 -7.09 -11.41
CA LEU A 213 0.24 -7.58 -12.62
C LEU A 213 -0.65 -8.60 -13.35
N LEU A 214 -1.17 -9.61 -12.64
CA LEU A 214 -2.07 -10.61 -13.23
C LEU A 214 -3.29 -9.93 -13.85
N ARG A 215 -3.88 -8.94 -13.17
CA ARG A 215 -5.04 -8.19 -13.65
C ARG A 215 -4.80 -7.43 -14.96
N THR A 216 -3.61 -6.90 -15.17
CA THR A 216 -3.20 -6.20 -16.41
C THR A 216 -2.62 -7.17 -17.45
N SER A 217 -2.20 -8.36 -17.03
CA SER A 217 -1.61 -9.42 -17.86
C SER A 217 -0.35 -8.99 -18.62
N TYR A 218 0.32 -7.94 -18.14
CA TYR A 218 1.50 -7.35 -18.77
C TYR A 218 2.42 -6.77 -17.70
N PHE A 219 3.69 -7.17 -17.72
CA PHE A 219 4.73 -6.63 -16.86
C PHE A 219 5.62 -5.66 -17.64
N GLU A 220 5.75 -4.45 -17.13
CA GLU A 220 6.72 -3.47 -17.59
C GLU A 220 7.53 -2.95 -16.38
N PRO A 221 8.87 -3.10 -16.37
CA PRO A 221 9.70 -2.71 -15.22
C PRO A 221 9.55 -1.24 -14.80
N ALA A 222 9.45 -0.34 -15.79
CA ALA A 222 9.34 1.10 -15.54
C ALA A 222 8.05 1.46 -14.79
N GLN A 223 6.94 0.78 -15.11
CA GLN A 223 5.64 0.98 -14.45
C GLN A 223 5.57 0.26 -13.10
N ALA A 224 6.06 -0.97 -13.03
CA ALA A 224 5.96 -1.79 -11.82
C ALA A 224 6.77 -1.22 -10.64
N PHE A 225 7.87 -0.53 -10.91
CA PHE A 225 8.73 0.08 -9.89
C PHE A 225 8.61 1.61 -9.82
N ASP A 226 7.52 2.18 -10.35
CA ASP A 226 7.31 3.62 -10.38
C ASP A 226 7.16 4.21 -8.95
N PRO A 227 8.06 5.11 -8.50
CA PRO A 227 7.95 5.75 -7.19
C PRO A 227 6.68 6.59 -7.00
N VAL A 228 5.99 7.00 -8.08
CA VAL A 228 4.68 7.66 -8.01
C VAL A 228 3.69 6.82 -7.21
N ILE A 229 3.76 5.49 -7.30
CA ILE A 229 2.93 4.58 -6.49
C ILE A 229 3.10 4.89 -4.99
N SER A 230 4.34 5.04 -4.50
CA SER A 230 4.60 5.38 -3.09
C SER A 230 4.02 6.75 -2.71
N PHE A 231 4.16 7.76 -3.58
CA PHE A 231 3.59 9.09 -3.32
C PHE A 231 2.08 9.05 -3.25
N THR A 232 1.42 8.30 -4.14
CA THR A 232 -0.02 8.11 -4.14
C THR A 232 -0.48 7.42 -2.85
N ILE A 233 0.20 6.34 -2.43
CA ILE A 233 -0.07 5.62 -1.18
C ILE A 233 0.01 6.56 0.03
N VAL A 234 1.14 7.27 0.15
CA VAL A 234 1.38 8.22 1.24
C VAL A 234 0.29 9.26 1.26
N THR A 235 -0.06 9.80 0.10
CA THR A 235 -1.04 10.88 0.07
C THR A 235 -2.44 10.41 0.39
N MET A 236 -2.87 9.25 -0.13
CA MET A 236 -4.14 8.63 0.28
C MET A 236 -4.19 8.42 1.79
N ALA A 237 -3.11 7.92 2.40
CA ALA A 237 -3.06 7.69 3.84
C ALA A 237 -3.08 9.00 4.65
N LEU A 238 -2.33 10.02 4.24
CA LEU A 238 -2.28 11.33 4.90
C LEU A 238 -3.60 12.11 4.75
N VAL A 239 -4.16 12.16 3.54
CA VAL A 239 -5.44 12.82 3.23
C VAL A 239 -6.59 12.13 3.94
N GLY A 240 -6.56 10.80 4.04
CA GLY A 240 -7.52 10.05 4.84
C GLY A 240 -7.37 10.29 6.36
N GLY A 241 -6.13 10.54 6.79
CA GLY A 241 -5.71 10.75 8.17
C GLY A 241 -5.05 9.50 8.78
N THR A 242 -3.91 9.67 9.43
CA THR A 242 -3.07 8.56 9.93
C THR A 242 -3.38 8.14 11.36
N GLU A 243 -4.17 8.94 12.08
CA GLU A 243 -4.50 8.70 13.50
C GLU A 243 -5.52 7.58 13.72
N THR A 244 -6.21 7.14 12.68
CA THR A 244 -7.22 6.07 12.78
C THR A 244 -7.02 5.04 11.67
N VAL A 245 -7.44 3.80 11.92
CA VAL A 245 -7.47 2.74 10.89
C VAL A 245 -8.46 3.08 9.78
N ARG A 246 -9.49 3.87 10.07
CA ARG A 246 -10.50 4.30 9.09
C ARG A 246 -9.96 5.32 8.09
N GLY A 247 -8.99 6.14 8.52
CA GLY A 247 -8.49 7.24 7.71
C GLY A 247 -7.93 6.79 6.36
N PRO A 248 -6.94 5.88 6.29
CA PRO A 248 -6.38 5.45 5.02
C PRO A 248 -7.41 4.79 4.10
N ILE A 249 -8.45 4.14 4.63
CA ILE A 249 -9.56 3.61 3.83
C ILE A 249 -10.37 4.74 3.19
N LEU A 250 -10.76 5.76 3.98
CA LEU A 250 -11.51 6.90 3.45
C LEU A 250 -10.70 7.67 2.39
N GLY A 251 -9.40 7.84 2.63
CA GLY A 251 -8.50 8.47 1.67
C GLY A 251 -8.34 7.66 0.39
N ALA A 252 -8.11 6.34 0.49
CA ALA A 252 -8.01 5.46 -0.67
C ALA A 252 -9.31 5.40 -1.47
N VAL A 253 -10.47 5.24 -0.83
CA VAL A 253 -11.78 5.22 -1.50
C VAL A 253 -12.06 6.56 -2.17
N GLY A 254 -11.93 7.67 -1.44
CA GLY A 254 -12.20 8.99 -1.99
C GLY A 254 -11.30 9.34 -3.16
N PHE A 255 -10.00 9.07 -3.03
CA PHE A 255 -9.03 9.37 -4.08
C PHE A 255 -9.18 8.44 -5.28
N ALA A 256 -9.42 7.14 -5.08
CA ALA A 256 -9.63 6.19 -6.18
C ALA A 256 -10.89 6.53 -6.98
N LEU A 257 -12.01 6.83 -6.31
CA LEU A 257 -13.25 7.22 -6.99
C LEU A 257 -13.10 8.57 -7.72
N LEU A 258 -12.41 9.53 -7.10
CA LEU A 258 -12.09 10.79 -7.75
C LEU A 258 -11.23 10.57 -9.00
N SER A 259 -10.21 9.72 -8.89
CA SER A 259 -9.31 9.39 -10.01
C SER A 259 -10.08 8.75 -11.16
N GLU A 260 -10.99 7.83 -10.86
CA GLU A 260 -11.86 7.15 -11.83
C GLU A 260 -12.80 8.15 -12.53
N LEU A 261 -13.46 9.03 -11.77
CA LEU A 261 -14.37 10.06 -12.31
C LEU A 261 -13.63 11.05 -13.21
N LEU A 262 -12.43 11.48 -12.80
CA LEU A 262 -11.59 12.38 -13.58
C LEU A 262 -11.08 11.72 -14.85
N TRP A 263 -10.66 10.46 -14.77
CA TRP A 263 -10.20 9.70 -15.93
C TRP A 263 -11.33 9.50 -16.95
N SER A 264 -12.55 9.19 -16.48
CA SER A 264 -13.73 9.03 -17.34
C SER A 264 -14.20 10.34 -17.99
N SER A 265 -14.00 11.49 -17.34
CA SER A 265 -14.59 12.76 -17.77
C SER A 265 -13.60 13.69 -18.49
N LEU A 266 -12.33 13.67 -18.09
CA LEU A 266 -11.28 14.58 -18.58
C LEU A 266 -9.93 13.86 -18.76
N PRO A 267 -9.81 12.89 -19.70
CA PRO A 267 -8.60 12.09 -19.86
C PRO A 267 -7.33 12.92 -20.11
N GLN A 268 -7.42 14.02 -20.89
CA GLN A 268 -6.27 14.86 -21.21
C GLN A 268 -5.79 15.73 -20.04
N LEU A 269 -6.67 16.08 -19.09
CA LEU A 269 -6.35 16.95 -17.95
C LEU A 269 -6.20 16.18 -16.63
N TYR A 270 -6.45 14.86 -16.66
CA TYR A 270 -6.46 13.98 -15.49
C TYR A 270 -5.27 14.21 -14.54
N MET A 271 -4.03 14.17 -15.04
CA MET A 271 -2.85 14.32 -14.19
C MET A 271 -2.71 15.71 -13.56
N ILE A 272 -3.12 16.76 -14.27
CA ILE A 272 -3.09 18.14 -13.77
C ILE A 272 -4.15 18.31 -12.67
N VAL A 273 -5.38 17.87 -12.94
CA VAL A 273 -6.49 17.99 -11.97
C VAL A 273 -6.22 17.13 -10.73
N LEU A 274 -5.65 15.94 -10.90
CA LEU A 274 -5.24 15.08 -9.78
C LEU A 274 -4.19 15.77 -8.89
N GLY A 275 -3.16 16.37 -9.50
CA GLY A 275 -2.11 17.11 -8.78
C GLY A 275 -2.64 18.35 -8.03
N VAL A 276 -3.49 19.15 -8.68
CA VAL A 276 -4.14 20.31 -8.04
C VAL A 276 -5.04 19.86 -6.89
N THR A 277 -5.82 18.79 -7.08
CA THR A 277 -6.70 18.26 -6.03
C THR A 277 -5.89 17.74 -4.84
N LEU A 278 -4.74 17.11 -5.10
CA LEU A 278 -3.80 16.67 -4.08
C LEU A 278 -3.31 17.85 -3.22
N ILE A 279 -2.84 18.91 -3.88
CA ILE A 279 -2.36 20.13 -3.22
C ILE A 279 -3.48 20.78 -2.41
N ALA A 280 -4.67 20.88 -2.98
CA ALA A 280 -5.84 21.41 -2.29
C ALA A 280 -6.19 20.58 -1.05
N PHE A 281 -6.19 19.25 -1.13
CA PHE A 281 -6.44 18.40 0.02
C PHE A 281 -5.42 18.59 1.15
N ILE A 282 -4.14 18.69 0.80
CA ILE A 282 -3.07 18.93 1.78
C ILE A 282 -3.22 20.30 2.44
N LEU A 283 -3.58 21.34 1.67
CA LEU A 283 -3.73 22.71 2.18
C LEU A 283 -5.00 22.91 3.01
N PHE A 284 -6.13 22.36 2.58
CA PHE A 284 -7.44 22.62 3.18
C PHE A 284 -7.87 21.57 4.22
N VAL A 285 -7.28 20.36 4.21
CA VAL A 285 -7.63 19.27 5.13
C VAL A 285 -6.38 18.70 5.84
N PRO A 286 -5.63 19.51 6.61
CA PRO A 286 -4.35 19.09 7.21
C PRO A 286 -4.48 18.00 8.29
N ARG A 287 -5.68 17.77 8.82
CA ARG A 287 -5.98 16.67 9.78
C ARG A 287 -6.56 15.42 9.11
N GLY A 288 -6.66 15.42 7.78
CA GLY A 288 -7.30 14.38 6.99
C GLY A 288 -8.82 14.29 7.16
N LEU A 289 -9.45 13.54 6.27
CA LEU A 289 -10.90 13.32 6.20
C LEU A 289 -11.48 12.72 7.48
N SER A 290 -10.73 11.82 8.13
CA SER A 290 -11.15 11.22 9.40
C SER A 290 -11.26 12.22 10.56
N GLY A 291 -10.48 13.31 10.54
CA GLY A 291 -10.56 14.39 11.53
C GLY A 291 -11.83 15.25 11.40
N LEU A 292 -12.39 15.38 10.19
CA LEU A 292 -13.65 16.07 9.94
C LEU A 292 -14.85 15.25 10.42
N VAL A 293 -14.87 13.95 10.11
CA VAL A 293 -15.93 13.03 10.53
C VAL A 293 -16.02 12.93 12.06
N GLY A 294 -14.88 12.92 12.76
CA GLY A 294 -14.84 12.91 14.22
C GLY A 294 -15.32 14.20 14.90
N ARG A 295 -15.27 15.35 14.20
CA ARG A 295 -15.80 16.63 14.70
C ARG A 295 -17.31 16.72 14.56
N ILE A 296 -17.86 16.24 13.44
CA ILE A 296 -19.31 16.24 13.19
C ILE A 296 -20.03 15.30 14.18
N GLY A 297 -19.44 14.13 14.48
CA GLY A 297 -19.99 13.19 15.47
C GLY A 297 -19.86 13.60 16.94
N ARG A 298 -19.22 14.75 17.25
CA ARG A 298 -19.18 15.35 18.59
C ARG A 298 -20.03 16.62 18.71
N ALA A 299 -20.60 17.08 17.59
CA ALA A 299 -21.41 18.29 17.49
C ALA A 299 -22.92 18.02 17.33
N GLY A 300 -23.33 16.74 17.44
CA GLY A 300 -24.72 16.31 17.56
C GLY A 300 -24.84 15.31 18.70
#